data_AF-A0A133KSC3-F1
#
_entry.id   AF-A0A133KSC3-F1
#
_cell.length_a   1.000
_cell.length_b   1.000
_cell.length_c   1.000
_cell.angle_alpha   90.00
_cell.angle_beta   90.00
_cell.angle_gamma   90.00
#
_symmetry.space_group_name_H-M   'P 1'
#
loop_
_entity.id
_entity.type
_entity.pdbx_description
1 polymer ?
#
loop_
_entity_poly.entity_id
_entity_poly.type
_entity_poly.pdbx_seq_one_letter_code
_entity_poly.pdbx_strand_id
1 'polypeptide(L)'
;MDVEEASEAFASLKASIGVDDGVPVYTRSKGVDVHSAQKFVVNGVEVVVAMNKQKNDMRNLQYFTGMIDLVVADTLRRPFDYDPHGLATFYDRHKLYGAFARRMDGAYPSIRNARALWEIKEYYYTTTFGSKISDAVYITQLDGYEKRDLARVSDAPEVYLMVDSHRTWWGKGKAYLCRLIDILNMGNIDGVFFGKEVLTELPGIAEKWLI
;
A
#
# COMPACT_ATOMS: atom_id res chain seq x y z
N MET A 1 3.08 14.04 3.84
CA MET A 1 2.00 15.01 3.61
C MET A 1 1.09 15.07 4.83
N ASP A 2 0.35 16.16 5.00
CA ASP A 2 -0.92 16.17 5.74
C ASP A 2 -2.10 15.83 4.82
N VAL A 3 -3.34 15.95 5.33
CA VAL A 3 -4.54 15.61 4.57
C VAL A 3 -4.80 16.55 3.38
N GLU A 4 -4.52 17.85 3.54
CA GLU A 4 -4.78 18.85 2.51
C GLU A 4 -3.80 18.63 1.35
N GLU A 5 -2.51 18.51 1.70
CA GLU A 5 -1.46 18.16 0.75
C GLU A 5 -1.72 16.83 0.03
N ALA A 6 -2.23 15.81 0.74
CA ALA A 6 -2.54 14.51 0.14
C ALA A 6 -3.73 14.57 -0.82
N SER A 7 -4.75 15.36 -0.49
CA SER A 7 -5.90 15.60 -1.36
C SER A 7 -5.48 16.31 -2.65
N GLU A 8 -4.66 17.36 -2.54
CA GLU A 8 -4.12 18.10 -3.69
C GLU A 8 -3.20 17.23 -4.56
N ALA A 9 -2.33 16.43 -3.93
CA ALA A 9 -1.45 15.49 -4.63
C ALA A 9 -2.26 14.43 -5.39
N PHE A 10 -3.31 13.87 -4.77
CA PHE A 10 -4.19 12.90 -5.42
C PHE A 10 -4.94 13.51 -6.61
N ALA A 11 -5.46 14.74 -6.47
CA ALA A 11 -6.10 15.46 -7.57
C ALA A 11 -5.12 15.73 -8.73
N SER A 12 -3.89 16.14 -8.39
CA SER A 12 -2.82 16.41 -9.37
C SER A 12 -2.41 15.14 -10.12
N LEU A 13 -2.28 14.02 -9.41
CA LEU A 13 -1.99 12.71 -10.01
C LEU A 13 -3.08 12.31 -11.01
N LYS A 14 -4.36 12.36 -10.62
CA LYS A 14 -5.48 12.05 -11.52
C LYS A 14 -5.42 12.88 -12.79
N ALA A 15 -5.17 14.18 -12.66
CA ALA A 15 -5.03 15.09 -13.79
C ALA A 15 -3.83 14.72 -14.69
N SER A 16 -2.68 14.35 -14.11
CA SER A 16 -1.47 14.00 -14.88
C SER A 16 -1.60 12.69 -15.65
N ILE A 17 -2.31 11.70 -15.10
CA ILE A 17 -2.52 10.39 -15.75
C ILE A 17 -3.83 10.33 -16.55
N GLY A 18 -4.57 11.45 -16.64
CA GLY A 18 -5.79 11.55 -17.45
C GLY A 18 -6.97 10.73 -16.93
N VAL A 19 -7.08 10.56 -15.61
CA VAL A 19 -8.15 9.79 -14.95
C VAL A 19 -9.21 10.75 -14.40
N ASP A 20 -10.49 10.42 -14.62
CA ASP A 20 -11.63 11.20 -14.13
C ASP A 20 -11.84 11.03 -12.60
N ASP A 21 -12.95 11.55 -12.08
CA ASP A 21 -13.27 11.41 -10.66
C ASP A 21 -13.67 10.00 -10.23
N GLY A 22 -13.66 9.04 -11.16
CA GLY A 22 -14.06 7.66 -10.94
C GLY A 22 -15.58 7.50 -10.81
N VAL A 23 -16.00 6.26 -10.56
CA VAL A 23 -17.40 5.92 -10.29
C VAL A 23 -17.59 5.59 -8.80
N PRO A 24 -18.55 6.22 -8.10
CA PRO A 24 -18.77 5.93 -6.69
C PRO A 24 -19.33 4.52 -6.51
N VAL A 25 -18.80 3.82 -5.50
CA VAL A 25 -19.20 2.47 -5.10
C VAL A 25 -19.92 2.55 -3.77
N TYR A 26 -21.11 1.97 -3.70
CA TYR A 26 -21.95 1.95 -2.51
C TYR A 26 -21.99 0.54 -1.91
N THR A 27 -21.93 0.46 -0.58
CA THR A 27 -22.17 -0.78 0.16
C THR A 27 -23.34 -0.60 1.10
N ARG A 28 -24.08 -1.68 1.32
CA ARG A 28 -25.24 -1.66 2.21
C ARG A 28 -24.80 -1.84 3.65
N SER A 29 -25.08 -0.86 4.50
CA SER A 29 -24.80 -0.92 5.94
C SER A 29 -26.03 -0.52 6.73
N LYS A 30 -26.48 -1.39 7.64
CA LYS A 30 -27.71 -1.19 8.45
C LYS A 30 -28.93 -0.79 7.62
N GLY A 31 -29.06 -1.35 6.41
CA GLY A 31 -30.19 -1.08 5.51
C GLY A 31 -30.07 0.18 4.65
N VAL A 32 -29.00 0.98 4.79
CA VAL A 32 -28.76 2.21 4.02
C VAL A 32 -27.55 2.02 3.11
N ASP A 33 -27.60 2.61 1.91
CA ASP A 33 -26.46 2.65 1.00
C ASP A 33 -25.45 3.71 1.47
N VAL A 34 -24.21 3.27 1.69
CA VAL A 34 -23.11 4.12 2.13
C VAL A 34 -22.08 4.16 1.01
N HIS A 35 -21.73 5.36 0.55
CA HIS A 35 -20.65 5.57 -0.42
C HIS A 35 -19.33 5.06 0.19
N SER A 36 -18.87 3.87 -0.15
CA SER A 36 -17.79 3.17 0.53
C SER A 36 -16.45 3.18 -0.19
N ALA A 37 -16.43 3.41 -1.50
CA ALA A 37 -15.21 3.47 -2.29
C ALA A 37 -15.44 4.25 -3.59
N GLN A 38 -14.37 4.60 -4.28
CA GLN A 38 -14.39 5.15 -5.62
C GLN A 38 -13.65 4.18 -6.56
N LYS A 39 -14.24 3.88 -7.70
CA LYS A 39 -13.67 3.00 -8.72
C LYS A 39 -13.03 3.82 -9.83
N PHE A 40 -11.77 3.55 -10.14
CA PHE A 40 -11.02 4.21 -11.20
C PHE A 40 -10.62 3.20 -12.27
N VAL A 41 -10.51 3.66 -13.52
CA VAL A 41 -9.96 2.88 -14.62
C VAL A 41 -8.75 3.63 -15.16
N VAL A 42 -7.57 3.05 -14.98
CA VAL A 42 -6.28 3.65 -15.36
C VAL A 42 -5.65 2.77 -16.41
N ASN A 43 -5.53 3.28 -17.65
CA ASN A 43 -4.99 2.51 -18.78
C ASN A 43 -5.62 1.11 -18.96
N GLY A 44 -6.92 0.98 -18.68
CA GLY A 44 -7.66 -0.29 -18.76
C GLY A 44 -7.53 -1.20 -17.54
N VAL A 45 -6.82 -0.77 -16.49
CA VAL A 45 -6.75 -1.46 -15.19
C VAL A 45 -7.76 -0.83 -14.24
N GLU A 46 -8.63 -1.66 -13.67
CA GLU A 46 -9.62 -1.22 -12.67
C GLU A 46 -8.99 -1.30 -11.26
N VAL A 47 -9.12 -0.21 -10.49
CA VAL A 47 -8.74 -0.14 -9.08
C VAL A 47 -9.86 0.49 -8.27
N VAL A 48 -10.08 0.00 -7.05
CA VAL A 48 -11.15 0.47 -6.16
C VAL A 48 -10.54 1.03 -4.88
N VAL A 49 -10.60 2.35 -4.73
CA VAL A 49 -10.03 3.06 -3.58
C VAL A 49 -11.11 3.25 -2.52
N ALA A 50 -10.95 2.58 -1.38
CA ALA A 50 -11.92 2.67 -0.29
C ALA A 50 -11.89 4.04 0.41
N MET A 51 -13.06 4.47 0.90
CA MET A 51 -13.17 5.60 1.82
C MET A 51 -12.48 5.25 3.13
N ASN A 52 -11.86 6.25 3.75
CA ASN A 52 -11.24 6.11 5.06
C ASN A 52 -12.29 5.78 6.14
N LYS A 53 -11.81 5.29 7.30
CA LYS A 53 -12.68 4.88 8.41
C LYS A 53 -13.17 6.06 9.28
N GLN A 54 -12.95 7.31 8.84
CA GLN A 54 -13.39 8.51 9.58
C GLN A 54 -14.86 8.83 9.30
N LYS A 55 -15.38 9.85 9.98
CA LYS A 55 -16.77 10.30 9.89
C LYS A 55 -16.84 11.79 9.56
N ASN A 56 -18.02 12.22 9.10
CA ASN A 56 -18.33 13.62 8.79
C ASN A 56 -17.27 14.22 7.85
N ASP A 57 -16.82 15.45 8.12
CA ASP A 57 -15.91 16.20 7.25
C ASP A 57 -14.51 15.55 7.12
N MET A 58 -14.15 14.64 8.02
CA MET A 58 -12.91 13.87 7.93
C MET A 58 -13.03 12.64 7.01
N ARG A 59 -14.26 12.31 6.59
CA ARG A 59 -14.54 11.13 5.77
C ARG A 59 -14.21 11.43 4.31
N ASN A 60 -13.08 10.91 3.86
CA ASN A 60 -12.56 11.11 2.51
C ASN A 60 -12.07 9.78 1.92
N LEU A 61 -11.62 9.78 0.67
CA LEU A 61 -10.88 8.64 0.12
C LEU A 61 -9.59 8.42 0.91
N GLN A 62 -9.10 7.18 0.92
CA GLN A 62 -7.73 6.89 1.36
C GLN A 62 -6.78 7.41 0.29
N TYR A 63 -6.45 8.70 0.35
CA TYR A 63 -5.70 9.40 -0.69
C TYR A 63 -4.34 8.74 -0.96
N PHE A 64 -3.65 8.29 0.09
CA PHE A 64 -2.33 7.67 -0.05
C PHE A 64 -2.42 6.31 -0.74
N THR A 65 -3.35 5.46 -0.29
CA THR A 65 -3.67 4.19 -0.96
C THR A 65 -4.06 4.43 -2.42
N GLY A 66 -4.95 5.39 -2.66
CA GLY A 66 -5.38 5.74 -4.02
C GLY A 66 -4.22 6.22 -4.90
N MET A 67 -3.31 7.05 -4.38
CA MET A 67 -2.12 7.47 -5.14
C MET A 67 -1.26 6.27 -5.53
N ILE A 68 -1.02 5.34 -4.61
CA ILE A 68 -0.24 4.14 -4.85
C ILE A 68 -0.91 3.26 -5.92
N ASP A 69 -2.20 2.96 -5.75
CA ASP A 69 -2.95 2.11 -6.68
C ASP A 69 -3.00 2.70 -8.09
N LEU A 70 -3.24 4.00 -8.22
CA LEU A 70 -3.27 4.69 -9.51
C LEU A 70 -1.88 4.72 -10.16
N VAL A 71 -0.82 5.00 -9.41
CA VAL A 71 0.56 4.98 -9.92
C VAL A 71 0.94 3.58 -10.40
N VAL A 72 0.66 2.55 -9.60
CA VAL A 72 0.98 1.16 -9.96
C VAL A 72 0.17 0.73 -11.19
N ALA A 73 -1.11 1.07 -11.26
CA ALA A 73 -1.96 0.79 -12.42
C ALA A 73 -1.46 1.49 -13.69
N ASP A 74 -1.11 2.78 -13.62
CA ASP A 74 -0.59 3.57 -14.74
C ASP A 74 0.74 3.01 -15.27
N THR A 75 1.61 2.61 -14.33
CA THR A 75 2.95 2.09 -14.62
C THR A 75 2.90 0.69 -15.22
N LEU A 76 2.21 -0.25 -14.55
CA LEU A 76 2.22 -1.65 -14.95
C LEU A 76 1.35 -1.91 -16.19
N ARG A 77 0.25 -1.16 -16.36
CA ARG A 77 -0.75 -1.33 -17.44
C ARG A 77 -1.22 -2.78 -17.61
N ARG A 78 -1.24 -3.50 -16.49
CA ARG A 78 -1.57 -4.93 -16.38
C ARG A 78 -2.33 -5.16 -15.07
N PRO A 79 -3.16 -6.21 -14.99
CA PRO A 79 -3.80 -6.58 -13.74
C PRO A 79 -2.79 -6.86 -12.62
N PHE A 80 -3.13 -6.43 -11.42
CA PHE A 80 -2.42 -6.71 -10.18
C PHE A 80 -3.43 -6.77 -9.02
N ASP A 81 -3.02 -7.31 -7.87
CA ASP A 81 -3.88 -7.36 -6.69
C ASP A 81 -3.68 -6.07 -5.86
N TYR A 82 -4.55 -5.08 -6.04
CA TYR A 82 -4.54 -3.81 -5.26
C TYR A 82 -5.25 -3.91 -3.90
N ASP A 83 -6.03 -4.97 -3.65
CA ASP A 83 -6.63 -5.30 -2.35
C ASP A 83 -6.72 -6.83 -2.22
N PRO A 84 -5.59 -7.52 -1.99
CA PRO A 84 -5.57 -8.96 -1.90
C PRO A 84 -6.24 -9.43 -0.60
N HIS A 85 -7.47 -9.92 -0.70
CA HIS A 85 -8.23 -10.48 0.42
C HIS A 85 -7.73 -11.85 0.94
N GLY A 86 -6.43 -12.14 0.82
CA GLY A 86 -5.81 -13.42 1.16
C GLY A 86 -4.35 -13.28 1.62
N LEU A 87 -3.79 -14.39 2.08
CA LEU A 87 -2.37 -14.47 2.47
C LEU A 87 -1.50 -14.66 1.24
N ALA A 88 -0.33 -14.03 1.22
CA ALA A 88 0.67 -14.32 0.19
C ALA A 88 1.15 -15.76 0.33
N THR A 89 1.18 -16.52 -0.76
CA THR A 89 1.51 -17.94 -0.79
C THR A 89 2.50 -18.24 -1.90
N PHE A 90 3.49 -19.07 -1.58
CA PHE A 90 4.61 -19.38 -2.47
C PHE A 90 4.72 -20.89 -2.62
N TYR A 91 4.52 -21.41 -3.83
CA TYR A 91 4.42 -22.83 -4.10
C TYR A 91 4.71 -23.17 -5.57
N ASP A 92 5.02 -24.44 -5.82
CA ASP A 92 4.98 -25.02 -7.16
C ASP A 92 3.97 -26.18 -7.24
N ARG A 93 4.04 -26.99 -8.30
CA ARG A 93 3.12 -28.12 -8.51
C ARG A 93 3.20 -29.20 -7.43
N HIS A 94 4.28 -29.24 -6.65
CA HIS A 94 4.61 -30.34 -5.76
C HIS A 94 4.70 -29.92 -4.30
N LYS A 95 4.94 -28.63 -4.02
CA LYS A 95 5.24 -28.17 -2.67
C LYS A 95 4.79 -26.74 -2.41
N LEU A 96 4.26 -26.50 -1.21
CA LEU A 96 4.14 -25.18 -0.60
C LEU A 96 5.47 -24.81 0.08
N TYR A 97 6.11 -23.75 -0.39
CA TYR A 97 7.35 -23.23 0.16
C TYR A 97 7.14 -22.36 1.39
N GLY A 98 6.08 -21.56 1.39
CA GLY A 98 5.74 -20.70 2.51
C GLY A 98 4.47 -19.90 2.26
N ALA A 99 3.99 -19.28 3.33
CA ALA A 99 2.92 -18.29 3.29
C ALA A 99 3.22 -17.21 4.31
N PHE A 100 2.83 -15.97 3.99
CA PHE A 100 2.92 -14.87 4.94
C PHE A 100 1.76 -14.97 5.94
N ALA A 101 1.98 -14.62 7.20
CA ALA A 101 0.97 -14.75 8.25
C ALA A 101 -0.14 -13.70 8.15
N ARG A 102 0.07 -12.65 7.33
CA ARG A 102 -0.86 -11.53 7.17
C ARG A 102 -1.21 -11.25 5.72
N ARG A 103 -2.30 -10.51 5.55
CA ARG A 103 -2.69 -9.93 4.27
C ARG A 103 -1.81 -8.72 4.00
N MET A 104 -1.41 -8.58 2.75
CA MET A 104 -0.71 -7.41 2.24
C MET A 104 -1.74 -6.38 1.76
N ASP A 105 -1.33 -5.12 1.69
CA ASP A 105 -2.19 -4.07 1.11
C ASP A 105 -2.15 -4.12 -0.42
N GLY A 106 -1.10 -4.70 -1.03
CA GLY A 106 -1.12 -5.07 -2.44
C GLY A 106 -0.01 -6.03 -2.86
N ALA A 107 -0.16 -6.58 -4.06
CA ALA A 107 0.76 -7.57 -4.64
C ALA A 107 0.81 -7.50 -6.17
N TYR A 108 1.98 -7.82 -6.74
CA TYR A 108 2.15 -8.02 -8.17
C TYR A 108 2.85 -9.36 -8.48
N PRO A 109 2.40 -10.13 -9.49
CA PRO A 109 1.13 -9.96 -10.21
C PRO A 109 -0.10 -10.34 -9.37
N SER A 110 0.11 -11.15 -8.32
CA SER A 110 -0.93 -11.54 -7.37
C SER A 110 -0.28 -11.98 -6.06
N ILE A 111 -1.07 -12.26 -5.02
CA ILE A 111 -0.58 -12.90 -3.79
C ILE A 111 -0.11 -14.35 -3.96
N ARG A 112 -0.25 -14.96 -5.13
CA ARG A 112 0.27 -16.31 -5.42
C ARG A 112 1.57 -16.19 -6.19
N ASN A 113 2.67 -16.66 -5.61
CA ASN A 113 4.02 -16.50 -6.16
C ASN A 113 4.28 -15.05 -6.57
N ALA A 114 4.03 -14.13 -5.63
CA ALA A 114 4.20 -12.71 -5.85
C ALA A 114 5.66 -12.40 -6.19
N ARG A 115 5.86 -11.43 -7.09
CA ARG A 115 7.17 -10.81 -7.31
C ARG A 115 7.37 -9.62 -6.39
N ALA A 116 6.32 -8.84 -6.16
CA ALA A 116 6.34 -7.70 -5.25
C ALA A 116 5.14 -7.76 -4.32
N LEU A 117 5.36 -7.41 -3.06
CA LEU A 117 4.35 -7.23 -2.03
C LEU A 117 4.54 -5.86 -1.38
N TRP A 118 3.47 -5.20 -0.96
CA TRP A 118 3.58 -3.94 -0.24
C TRP A 118 2.53 -3.76 0.85
N GLU A 119 2.91 -2.93 1.83
CA GLU A 119 2.09 -2.47 2.93
C GLU A 119 1.99 -0.94 2.89
N ILE A 120 0.79 -0.44 3.21
CA ILE A 120 0.45 0.97 3.18
C ILE A 120 0.03 1.41 4.58
N LYS A 121 0.55 2.55 5.03
CA LYS A 121 0.20 3.12 6.34
C LYS A 121 -0.11 4.61 6.19
N GLU A 122 -1.40 4.92 6.26
CA GLU A 122 -1.94 6.27 6.16
C GLU A 122 -2.49 6.74 7.52
N TYR A 123 -2.03 7.90 8.02
CA TYR A 123 -2.39 8.41 9.37
C TYR A 123 -2.74 9.90 9.41
N TYR A 124 -3.42 10.45 8.41
CA TYR A 124 -3.64 11.90 8.33
C TYR A 124 -4.46 12.49 9.49
N TYR A 125 -5.43 11.73 10.01
CA TYR A 125 -6.32 12.18 11.10
C TYR A 125 -5.88 11.71 12.50
N THR A 126 -4.69 11.11 12.61
CA THR A 126 -4.22 10.53 13.87
C THR A 126 -3.77 11.61 14.86
N THR A 127 -4.44 11.73 16.00
CA THR A 127 -4.14 12.72 17.04
C THR A 127 -3.16 12.22 18.11
N THR A 128 -3.01 10.91 18.27
CA THR A 128 -2.12 10.28 19.26
C THR A 128 -1.07 9.41 18.59
N PHE A 129 0.13 9.42 19.14
CA PHE A 129 1.12 8.40 18.78
C PHE A 129 0.93 7.22 19.71
N GLY A 130 0.69 6.02 19.18
CA GLY A 130 0.30 4.86 19.97
C GLY A 130 0.52 3.53 19.25
N SER A 131 -0.02 2.46 19.84
CA SER A 131 0.24 1.07 19.43
C SER A 131 0.10 0.82 17.93
N LYS A 132 -0.91 1.41 17.29
CA LYS A 132 -1.13 1.24 15.84
C LYS A 132 0.03 1.67 14.95
N ILE A 133 0.85 2.62 15.40
CA ILE A 133 2.01 3.10 14.62
C ILE A 133 3.23 2.24 14.94
N SER A 134 3.38 1.77 16.17
CA SER A 134 4.40 0.77 16.49
C SER A 134 4.12 -0.56 15.79
N ASP A 135 2.85 -0.92 15.61
CA ASP A 135 2.43 -2.12 14.88
C ASP A 135 2.97 -2.11 13.46
N ALA A 136 3.00 -0.95 12.78
CA ALA A 136 3.60 -0.83 11.46
C ALA A 136 5.07 -1.27 11.46
N VAL A 137 5.85 -0.91 12.49
CA VAL A 137 7.26 -1.32 12.58
C VAL A 137 7.40 -2.82 12.83
N TYR A 138 6.66 -3.36 13.79
CA TYR A 138 6.76 -4.78 14.14
C TYR A 138 6.21 -5.70 13.05
N ILE A 139 5.14 -5.29 12.37
CA ILE A 139 4.58 -6.00 11.23
C ILE A 139 5.59 -6.05 10.09
N THR A 140 6.21 -4.92 9.74
CA THR A 140 7.23 -4.92 8.68
C THR A 140 8.46 -5.76 9.07
N GLN A 141 8.81 -5.84 10.36
CA GLN A 141 9.84 -6.79 10.81
C GLN A 141 9.43 -8.25 10.59
N LEU A 142 8.17 -8.59 10.85
CA LEU A 142 7.62 -9.91 10.60
C LEU A 142 7.64 -10.23 9.09
N ASP A 143 7.17 -9.32 8.24
CA ASP A 143 7.18 -9.50 6.79
C ASP A 143 8.60 -9.78 6.27
N GLY A 144 9.59 -9.04 6.77
CA GLY A 144 10.99 -9.27 6.43
C GLY A 144 11.58 -10.56 6.99
N TYR A 145 11.12 -11.02 8.15
CA TYR A 145 11.46 -12.34 8.68
C TYR A 145 10.90 -13.45 7.79
N GLU A 146 9.63 -13.38 7.41
CA GLU A 146 8.95 -14.35 6.55
C GLU A 146 9.58 -14.40 5.15
N LYS A 147 9.87 -13.23 4.57
CA LYS A 147 10.65 -13.11 3.32
C LYS A 147 11.99 -13.83 3.42
N ARG A 148 12.75 -13.61 4.51
CA ARG A 148 14.07 -14.24 4.70
C ARG A 148 13.97 -15.75 4.84
N ASP A 149 12.96 -16.25 5.55
CA ASP A 149 12.75 -17.69 5.71
C ASP A 149 12.33 -18.34 4.39
N LEU A 150 11.48 -17.69 3.60
CA LEU A 150 11.13 -18.12 2.25
C LEU A 150 12.36 -18.16 1.33
N ALA A 151 13.23 -17.14 1.39
CA ALA A 151 14.45 -17.04 0.60
C ALA A 151 15.44 -18.21 0.79
N ARG A 152 15.28 -19.01 1.86
CA ARG A 152 16.09 -20.22 2.09
C ARG A 152 15.67 -21.40 1.22
N VAL A 153 14.46 -21.38 0.66
CA VAL A 153 13.84 -22.54 -0.01
C VAL A 153 13.22 -22.22 -1.37
N SER A 154 13.06 -20.94 -1.71
CA SER A 154 12.50 -20.45 -2.98
C SER A 154 12.97 -19.01 -3.22
N ASP A 155 12.78 -18.51 -4.43
CA ASP A 155 12.84 -17.07 -4.68
C ASP A 155 11.79 -16.36 -3.81
N ALA A 156 12.22 -15.29 -3.14
CA ALA A 156 11.38 -14.47 -2.28
C ALA A 156 10.92 -13.21 -3.03
N PRO A 157 9.73 -12.67 -2.72
CA PRO A 157 9.26 -11.43 -3.31
C PRO A 157 10.11 -10.25 -2.84
N GLU A 158 10.11 -9.18 -3.63
CA GLU A 158 10.42 -7.85 -3.13
C GLU A 158 9.30 -7.37 -2.19
N VAL A 159 9.66 -6.77 -1.06
CA VAL A 159 8.74 -6.31 -0.03
C VAL A 159 8.94 -4.81 0.19
N TYR A 160 7.86 -4.04 0.09
CA TYR A 160 7.90 -2.59 0.23
C TYR A 160 6.99 -2.09 1.34
N LEU A 161 7.41 -1.00 1.99
CA LEU A 161 6.58 -0.27 2.95
C LEU A 161 6.34 1.15 2.43
N MET A 162 5.09 1.58 2.40
CA MET A 162 4.71 2.93 2.02
C MET A 162 4.01 3.58 3.20
N VAL A 163 4.52 4.73 3.65
CA VAL A 163 4.00 5.41 4.84
C VAL A 163 3.76 6.89 4.56
N ASP A 164 2.70 7.44 5.14
CA ASP A 164 2.46 8.87 5.11
C ASP A 164 1.76 9.39 6.38
N SER A 165 1.65 10.72 6.50
CA SER A 165 1.39 11.54 7.68
C SER A 165 2.68 12.08 8.30
N HIS A 166 3.15 13.23 7.80
CA HIS A 166 4.37 13.89 8.26
C HIS A 166 4.34 14.15 9.78
N ARG A 167 3.21 14.64 10.30
CA ARG A 167 3.02 14.85 11.74
C ARG A 167 3.21 13.56 12.56
N THR A 168 2.75 12.44 12.04
CA THR A 168 2.83 11.14 12.72
C THR A 168 4.27 10.63 12.75
N TRP A 169 4.92 10.55 11.59
CA TRP A 169 6.23 9.91 11.46
C TRP A 169 7.40 10.83 11.84
N TRP A 170 7.39 12.09 11.40
CA TRP A 170 8.45 13.06 11.70
C TRP A 170 8.20 13.77 13.03
N GLY A 171 6.97 14.26 13.23
CA GLY A 171 6.66 15.10 14.39
C GLY A 171 6.64 14.32 15.71
N LYS A 172 5.92 13.20 15.75
CA LYS A 172 5.72 12.40 16.97
C LYS A 172 6.53 11.11 17.00
N GLY A 173 6.81 10.54 15.83
CA GLY A 173 7.29 9.17 15.66
C GLY A 173 8.74 9.00 15.30
N LYS A 174 9.60 10.01 15.52
CA LYS A 174 10.97 10.02 14.99
C LYS A 174 11.77 8.75 15.33
N ALA A 175 11.61 8.21 16.55
CA ALA A 175 12.25 6.96 16.93
C ALA A 175 11.79 5.75 16.10
N TYR A 176 10.50 5.68 15.76
CA TYR A 176 9.93 4.62 14.91
C TYR A 176 10.28 4.80 13.44
N LEU A 177 10.37 6.05 12.97
CA LEU A 177 10.94 6.35 11.65
C LEU A 177 12.36 5.78 11.53
N CYS A 178 13.23 6.00 12.52
CA CYS A 178 14.57 5.40 12.54
C CYS A 178 14.53 3.87 12.48
N ARG A 179 13.54 3.22 13.13
CA ARG A 179 13.38 1.77 13.04
C ARG A 179 13.00 1.29 11.65
N LEU A 180 12.19 2.05 10.89
CA LEU A 180 11.91 1.71 9.48
C LEU A 180 13.19 1.74 8.64
N ILE A 181 14.06 2.74 8.87
CA ILE A 181 15.36 2.83 8.21
C ILE A 181 16.28 1.68 8.62
N ASP A 182 16.28 1.27 9.89
CA ASP A 182 17.04 0.10 10.33
C ASP A 182 16.54 -1.18 9.65
N ILE A 183 15.23 -1.38 9.54
CA ILE A 183 14.62 -2.53 8.86
C ILE A 183 15.06 -2.57 7.39
N LEU A 184 15.05 -1.42 6.70
CA LEU A 184 15.59 -1.31 5.34
C LEU A 184 17.08 -1.72 5.29
N ASN A 185 17.91 -1.14 6.16
CA ASN A 185 19.36 -1.42 6.20
C ASN A 185 19.69 -2.87 6.57
N MET A 186 18.82 -3.53 7.33
CA MET A 186 18.92 -4.96 7.64
C MET A 186 18.57 -5.87 6.45
N GLY A 187 18.09 -5.30 5.34
CA GLY A 187 17.63 -6.04 4.15
C GLY A 187 16.34 -6.82 4.39
N ASN A 188 15.56 -6.44 5.42
CA ASN A 188 14.27 -7.07 5.71
C ASN A 188 13.22 -6.69 4.66
N ILE A 189 13.31 -5.47 4.12
CA ILE A 189 12.48 -4.96 3.03
C ILE A 189 13.37 -4.38 1.94
N ASP A 190 12.85 -4.25 0.73
CA ASP A 190 13.58 -3.79 -0.45
C ASP A 190 13.37 -2.29 -0.72
N GLY A 191 12.39 -1.67 -0.05
CA GLY A 191 12.21 -0.23 -0.08
C GLY A 191 11.21 0.27 0.94
N VAL A 192 11.41 1.53 1.36
CA VAL A 192 10.42 2.29 2.12
C VAL A 192 10.20 3.65 1.44
N PHE A 193 8.95 4.03 1.26
CA PHE A 193 8.56 5.29 0.60
C PHE A 193 7.76 6.17 1.54
N PHE A 194 8.11 7.45 1.58
CA PHE A 194 7.52 8.45 2.45
C PHE A 194 6.72 9.49 1.66
N GLY A 195 5.39 9.48 1.82
CA GLY A 195 4.51 10.48 1.21
C GLY A 195 4.74 10.62 -0.29
N LYS A 196 5.23 11.78 -0.75
CA LYS A 196 5.38 12.11 -2.18
C LYS A 196 6.36 11.22 -2.93
N GLU A 197 7.23 10.48 -2.25
CA GLU A 197 8.12 9.50 -2.89
C GLU A 197 7.36 8.41 -3.65
N VAL A 198 6.10 8.11 -3.28
CA VAL A 198 5.27 7.18 -4.06
C VAL A 198 4.88 7.73 -5.44
N LEU A 199 4.99 9.04 -5.66
CA LEU A 199 4.69 9.68 -6.94
C LEU A 199 5.94 9.77 -7.83
N THR A 200 7.13 9.87 -7.24
CA THR A 200 8.38 10.09 -7.98
C THR A 200 9.22 8.83 -8.15
N GLU A 201 9.29 7.99 -7.12
CA GLU A 201 10.19 6.82 -7.10
C GLU A 201 9.47 5.52 -7.44
N LEU A 202 8.24 5.35 -6.94
CA LEU A 202 7.48 4.11 -7.12
C LEU A 202 7.28 3.71 -8.60
N PRO A 203 7.03 4.63 -9.57
CA PRO A 203 6.91 4.24 -10.98
C PRO A 203 8.16 3.47 -11.46
N GLY A 204 9.36 4.00 -11.23
CA GLY A 204 10.60 3.35 -11.65
C GLY A 204 10.91 2.04 -10.91
N ILE A 205 10.32 1.84 -9.73
CA ILE A 205 10.40 0.57 -9.00
C ILE A 205 9.40 -0.44 -9.56
N ALA A 206 8.16 -0.01 -9.79
CA ALA A 206 7.11 -0.86 -10.33
C ALA A 206 7.43 -1.36 -11.74
N GLU A 207 8.09 -0.57 -12.58
CA GLU A 207 8.59 -1.02 -13.90
C GLU A 207 9.51 -2.23 -13.81
N LYS A 208 10.36 -2.32 -12.77
CA LYS A 208 11.30 -3.44 -12.58
C LYS A 208 10.61 -4.75 -12.25
N TRP A 209 9.37 -4.70 -11.77
CA TRP A 209 8.57 -5.89 -11.51
C TRP A 209 8.15 -6.60 -12.82
N LEU A 210 8.25 -5.94 -13.97
CA LEU A 210 7.90 -6.52 -15.27
C LEU A 210 9.00 -7.39 -15.91
N ILE A 211 10.23 -7.34 -15.37
CA ILE A 211 11.42 -7.97 -15.97
C ILE A 211 11.61 -9.38 -15.39
#